data_AF-A0A255YF11-F1
#
_entry.id   AF-A0A255YF11-F1
#
_cell.length_a   1.000
_cell.length_b   1.000
_cell.length_c   1.000
_cell.angle_alpha   90.00
_cell.angle_beta   90.00
_cell.angle_gamma   90.00
#
_symmetry.space_group_name_H-M   'P 1'
#
loop_
_entity.id
_entity.type
_entity.pdbx_description
1 polymer ?
#
loop_
_entity_poly.entity_id
_entity_poly.type
_entity_poly.pdbx_seq_one_letter_code
_entity_poly.pdbx_strand_id
1 'polypeptide(L)'
;MMKQWRVGARSLLREPLLHFFIAGAAVFGLMAGRGPDVGDRRIVVDEAVVAGIVAHHLRAFRRPPTAAELDDLIRDHVRTEIYYREALALGLDQDDDAVKKRLRNKMLAIASARAEARTPTDAELQALIDRNPARYARPVRYWLEQRFLGDDTPATRAAATAMLGATDQGKAPAATAPALPLPARLSGTPADEVAMQFGDDFAAGLARVPTGRWAGPVASGFGLHLVRVERRVDPPRPTLADVRQRVENDWRRTAIAAAEEADLKALMAKYDVVIEPVT
;
A
#
# COMPACT_ATOMS: atom_id res chain seq x y z
N MET A 1 18.48 -62.67 60.32
CA MET A 1 17.30 -62.01 59.73
C MET A 1 17.73 -60.95 58.70
N MET A 2 18.56 -61.32 57.71
CA MET A 2 19.15 -60.39 56.72
C MET A 2 19.45 -61.14 55.41
N LYS A 3 18.44 -61.63 54.68
CA LYS A 3 18.69 -62.27 53.36
C LYS A 3 17.50 -62.33 52.40
N GLN A 4 16.53 -61.41 52.50
CA GLN A 4 15.38 -61.38 51.57
C GLN A 4 15.31 -60.12 50.69
N TRP A 5 16.16 -59.11 50.88
CA TRP A 5 16.10 -57.86 50.08
C TRP A 5 16.82 -57.92 48.73
N ARG A 6 17.65 -58.94 48.48
CA ARG A 6 18.45 -59.03 47.24
C ARG A 6 17.70 -59.59 46.03
N VAL A 7 16.53 -60.22 46.22
CA VAL A 7 15.79 -60.86 45.13
C VAL A 7 14.79 -59.90 44.45
N GLY A 8 14.29 -58.88 45.16
CA GLY A 8 13.42 -57.84 44.58
C GLY A 8 14.14 -56.85 43.66
N ALA A 9 15.41 -56.52 43.97
CA ALA A 9 16.16 -55.50 43.24
C ALA A 9 16.47 -55.85 41.78
N ARG A 10 16.63 -57.14 41.44
CA ARG A 10 16.85 -57.59 40.06
C ARG A 10 15.57 -57.67 39.24
N SER A 11 14.42 -57.83 39.89
CA SER A 11 13.09 -57.82 39.23
C SER A 11 12.70 -56.41 38.83
N LEU A 12 12.90 -55.44 39.73
CA LEU A 12 12.66 -54.03 39.50
C LEU A 12 13.42 -53.48 38.27
N LEU A 13 14.67 -53.93 38.06
CA LEU A 13 15.50 -53.54 36.90
C LEU A 13 15.02 -54.07 35.55
N ARG A 14 13.99 -54.93 35.51
CA ARG A 14 13.37 -55.44 34.27
C ARG A 14 11.97 -54.87 34.03
N GLU A 15 11.46 -54.02 34.94
CA GLU A 15 10.15 -53.43 34.80
C GLU A 15 10.18 -52.23 33.83
N PRO A 16 9.39 -52.23 32.75
CA PRO A 16 9.34 -51.12 31.78
C PRO A 16 8.99 -49.78 32.43
N LEU A 17 8.17 -49.80 33.49
CA LEU A 17 7.79 -48.61 34.25
C LEU A 17 8.98 -47.97 34.97
N LEU A 18 9.91 -48.77 35.50
CA LEU A 18 11.11 -48.23 36.14
C LEU A 18 11.99 -47.52 35.11
N HIS A 19 12.15 -48.09 33.91
CA HIS A 19 12.88 -47.44 32.82
C HIS A 19 12.20 -46.15 32.38
N PHE A 20 10.87 -46.11 32.31
CA PHE A 20 10.11 -44.89 32.01
C PHE A 20 10.32 -43.82 33.08
N PHE A 21 10.28 -44.17 34.37
CA PHE A 21 10.54 -43.23 35.46
C PHE A 21 11.99 -42.75 35.48
N ILE A 22 12.97 -43.61 35.20
CA ILE A 22 14.39 -43.22 35.13
C ILE A 22 14.63 -42.33 33.91
N ALA A 23 14.08 -42.66 32.75
CA ALA A 23 14.17 -41.82 31.56
C ALA A 23 13.48 -40.47 31.78
N GLY A 24 12.29 -40.47 32.40
CA GLY A 24 11.57 -39.28 32.81
C GLY A 24 12.36 -38.43 33.80
N ALA A 25 12.98 -39.05 34.81
CA ALA A 25 13.84 -38.37 35.77
C ALA A 25 15.14 -37.85 35.14
N ALA A 26 15.68 -38.54 34.12
CA ALA A 26 16.86 -38.11 33.38
C ALA A 26 16.55 -36.91 32.47
N VAL A 27 15.43 -36.95 31.74
CA VAL A 27 14.93 -35.81 30.95
C VAL A 27 14.58 -34.64 31.86
N PHE A 28 13.88 -34.90 32.97
CA PHE A 28 13.57 -33.88 33.97
C PHE A 28 14.84 -33.31 34.59
N GLY A 29 15.86 -34.11 34.90
CA GLY A 29 17.15 -33.63 35.40
C GLY A 29 17.91 -32.79 34.38
N LEU A 30 17.90 -33.20 33.10
CA LEU A 30 18.47 -32.43 31.98
C LEU A 30 17.74 -31.11 31.71
N MET A 31 16.44 -31.04 31.99
CA MET A 31 15.63 -29.83 31.85
C MET A 31 15.60 -28.97 33.11
N ALA A 32 15.66 -29.56 34.30
CA ALA A 32 15.60 -28.86 35.59
C ALA A 32 16.84 -28.00 35.85
N GLY A 33 17.97 -28.30 35.20
CA GLY A 33 19.16 -27.45 35.19
C GLY A 33 19.10 -26.27 34.21
N ARG A 34 18.12 -26.23 33.29
CA ARG A 34 17.79 -25.02 32.52
C ARG A 34 16.78 -24.18 33.30
N GLY A 35 17.23 -23.62 34.44
CA GLY A 35 16.56 -22.44 34.97
C GLY A 35 16.60 -21.33 33.92
N PRO A 36 15.64 -20.38 33.91
CA PRO A 36 15.78 -19.20 33.08
C PRO A 36 17.15 -18.59 33.37
N ASP A 37 17.94 -18.33 32.33
CA ASP A 37 19.25 -17.74 32.50
C ASP A 37 19.08 -16.50 33.38
N VAL A 38 19.84 -16.36 34.47
CA VAL A 38 19.68 -15.20 35.37
C VAL A 38 20.02 -13.90 34.60
N GLY A 39 20.78 -14.03 33.50
CA GLY A 39 20.94 -12.99 32.48
C GLY A 39 19.65 -12.62 31.74
N ASP A 40 18.76 -13.58 31.44
CA ASP A 40 17.50 -13.34 30.72
C ASP A 40 16.51 -12.49 31.53
N ARG A 41 16.55 -12.58 32.87
CA ARG A 41 15.66 -11.81 33.76
C ARG A 41 16.26 -10.50 34.27
N ARG A 42 17.52 -10.21 33.94
CA ARG A 42 18.16 -8.94 34.30
C ARG A 42 17.90 -7.90 33.21
N ILE A 43 17.37 -6.75 33.61
CA ILE A 43 17.22 -5.57 32.74
C ILE A 43 18.27 -4.55 33.16
N VAL A 44 19.17 -4.21 32.24
CA VAL A 44 20.22 -3.21 32.46
C VAL A 44 19.83 -1.96 31.67
N VAL A 45 19.59 -0.87 32.38
CA VAL A 45 19.40 0.46 31.78
C VAL A 45 20.72 1.21 31.94
N ASP A 46 21.56 1.13 30.91
CA ASP A 46 22.85 1.80 30.88
C ASP A 46 22.76 3.21 30.26
N GLU A 47 23.90 3.89 30.17
CA GLU A 47 23.97 5.24 29.62
C GLU A 47 23.48 5.30 28.16
N ALA A 48 23.74 4.27 27.35
CA ALA A 48 23.32 4.23 25.95
C ALA A 48 21.80 4.13 25.83
N VAL A 49 21.15 3.31 26.67
CA VAL A 49 19.69 3.22 26.76
C VAL A 49 19.09 4.57 27.15
N VAL A 50 19.61 5.21 28.21
CA VAL A 50 19.13 6.51 28.67
C VAL A 50 19.32 7.58 27.60
N ALA A 51 20.47 7.61 26.93
CA ALA A 51 20.74 8.53 25.82
C ALA A 51 19.74 8.32 24.66
N GLY A 52 19.39 7.07 24.35
CA GLY A 52 18.37 6.73 23.36
C GLY A 52 16.97 7.25 23.73
N ILE A 53 16.56 7.08 24.98
CA ILE A 53 15.29 7.60 25.52
C ILE A 53 15.25 9.14 25.40
N VAL A 54 16.31 9.81 25.84
CA VAL A 54 16.43 11.28 25.76
C VAL A 54 16.41 11.75 24.30
N ALA A 55 17.15 11.09 23.41
CA ALA A 55 17.19 11.45 21.99
C ALA A 55 15.82 11.27 21.32
N HIS A 56 15.07 10.23 21.67
CA HIS A 56 13.70 10.04 21.20
C HIS A 56 12.78 11.17 21.67
N HIS A 57 12.82 11.50 22.97
CA HIS A 57 12.02 12.60 23.54
C HIS A 57 12.35 13.94 22.89
N LEU A 58 13.64 14.24 22.68
CA LEU A 58 14.11 15.45 21.97
C LEU A 58 13.56 15.54 20.54
N ARG A 59 13.53 14.44 19.79
CA ARG A 59 12.97 14.44 18.43
C ARG A 59 11.46 14.72 18.43
N ALA A 60 10.74 14.14 19.38
CA ALA A 60 9.28 14.28 19.48
C ALA A 60 8.85 15.65 20.02
N PHE A 61 9.48 16.15 21.08
CA PHE A 61 9.04 17.34 21.82
C PHE A 61 9.94 18.57 21.62
N ARG A 62 11.06 18.43 20.89
CA ARG A 62 12.03 19.51 20.61
C ARG A 62 12.65 20.16 21.87
N ARG A 63 12.62 19.46 23.00
CA ARG A 63 13.28 19.81 24.27
C ARG A 63 13.73 18.56 25.02
N PRO A 64 14.70 18.64 25.95
CA PRO A 64 15.03 17.51 26.80
C PRO A 64 13.90 17.23 27.81
N PRO A 65 13.77 15.98 28.29
CA PRO A 65 12.86 15.65 29.38
C PRO A 65 13.33 16.29 30.69
N THR A 66 12.38 16.64 31.56
CA THR A 66 12.66 16.96 32.96
C THR A 66 13.10 15.70 33.72
N ALA A 67 13.66 15.87 34.92
CA ALA A 67 14.09 14.72 35.73
C ALA A 67 12.94 13.74 36.04
N ALA A 68 11.74 14.25 36.33
CA ALA A 68 10.56 13.42 36.58
C ALA A 68 10.09 12.69 35.31
N GLU A 69 10.05 13.38 34.16
CA GLU A 69 9.70 12.75 32.88
C GLU A 69 10.71 11.68 32.47
N LEU A 70 12.00 11.92 32.70
CA LEU A 70 13.04 10.93 32.41
C LEU A 70 12.87 9.67 33.26
N ASP A 71 12.58 9.82 34.55
CA ASP A 71 12.33 8.72 35.47
C ASP A 71 11.09 7.89 35.04
N ASP A 72 10.02 8.56 34.60
CA ASP A 72 8.84 7.89 34.03
C ASP A 72 9.15 7.14 32.73
N LEU A 73 9.94 7.73 31.83
CA LEU A 73 10.35 7.08 30.58
C LEU A 73 11.24 5.86 30.82
N ILE A 74 12.13 5.92 31.82
CA ILE A 74 12.97 4.78 32.22
C ILE A 74 12.08 3.68 32.81
N ARG A 75 11.13 4.02 33.71
CA ARG A 75 10.16 3.04 34.24
C ARG A 75 9.36 2.37 33.14
N ASP A 76 8.90 3.14 32.16
CA ASP A 76 8.12 2.59 31.05
C ASP A 76 8.96 1.69 30.14
N HIS A 77 10.21 2.05 29.88
CA HIS A 77 11.16 1.19 29.18
C HIS A 77 11.37 -0.15 29.89
N VAL A 78 11.59 -0.13 31.22
CA VAL A 78 11.72 -1.36 32.02
C VAL A 78 10.45 -2.21 31.96
N ARG A 79 9.27 -1.58 32.11
CA ARG A 79 7.98 -2.28 32.00
C ARG A 79 7.83 -2.95 30.63
N THR A 80 8.19 -2.24 29.58
CA THR A 80 8.17 -2.74 28.20
C THR A 80 9.07 -3.96 28.05
N GLU A 81 10.31 -3.90 28.55
CA GLU A 81 11.26 -5.02 28.50
C GLU A 81 10.73 -6.25 29.25
N ILE A 82 10.11 -6.07 30.42
CA ILE A 82 9.51 -7.17 31.18
C ILE A 82 8.41 -7.84 30.34
N TYR A 83 7.42 -7.08 29.89
CA TYR A 83 6.30 -7.66 29.13
C TYR A 83 6.74 -8.25 27.79
N TYR A 84 7.72 -7.66 27.12
CA TYR A 84 8.26 -8.18 25.87
C TYR A 84 8.89 -9.56 26.08
N ARG A 85 9.77 -9.70 27.10
CA ARG A 85 10.43 -10.98 27.40
C ARG A 85 9.43 -12.05 27.84
N GLU A 86 8.45 -11.71 28.67
CA GLU A 86 7.38 -12.65 29.08
C GLU A 86 6.49 -13.05 27.90
N ALA A 87 6.19 -12.12 26.97
CA ALA A 87 5.43 -12.44 25.76
C ALA A 87 6.18 -13.44 24.86
N LEU A 88 7.51 -13.28 24.71
CA LEU A 88 8.35 -14.25 23.99
C LEU A 88 8.42 -15.60 24.72
N ALA A 89 8.54 -15.60 26.05
CA ALA A 89 8.54 -16.83 26.85
C ALA A 89 7.22 -17.61 26.72
N LEU A 90 6.11 -16.91 26.54
CA LEU A 90 4.80 -17.48 26.25
C LEU A 90 4.57 -17.82 24.77
N GLY A 91 5.52 -17.50 23.89
CA GLY A 91 5.42 -17.73 22.44
C GLY A 91 4.35 -16.89 21.75
N LEU A 92 3.98 -15.73 22.30
CA LEU A 92 2.92 -14.86 21.75
C LEU A 92 3.29 -14.21 20.41
N ASP A 93 4.57 -14.31 19.99
CA ASP A 93 5.05 -13.89 18.68
C ASP A 93 4.90 -14.97 17.61
N GLN A 94 4.72 -16.23 18.01
CA GLN A 94 4.61 -17.37 17.11
C GLN A 94 3.23 -17.40 16.47
N ASP A 95 3.22 -17.60 15.15
CA ASP A 95 1.98 -17.68 14.35
C ASP A 95 1.00 -16.51 14.47
N ASP A 96 1.44 -15.37 14.98
CA ASP A 96 0.68 -14.13 14.98
C ASP A 96 0.88 -13.35 13.68
N ASP A 97 -0.18 -13.24 12.88
CA ASP A 97 -0.16 -12.53 11.60
C ASP A 97 0.17 -11.04 11.72
N ALA A 98 -0.21 -10.39 12.82
CA ALA A 98 0.10 -8.97 13.04
C ALA A 98 1.59 -8.78 13.31
N VAL A 99 2.20 -9.65 14.12
CA VAL A 99 3.64 -9.68 14.37
C VAL A 99 4.41 -10.02 13.08
N LYS A 100 4.01 -11.06 12.35
CA LYS A 100 4.60 -11.44 11.05
C LYS A 100 4.58 -10.27 10.06
N LYS A 101 3.42 -9.61 9.89
CA LYS A 101 3.29 -8.43 9.01
C LYS A 101 4.18 -7.28 9.47
N ARG A 102 4.29 -7.03 10.77
CA ARG A 102 5.14 -5.96 11.30
C ARG A 102 6.62 -6.22 11.07
N LEU A 103 7.09 -7.46 11.27
CA LEU A 103 8.48 -7.84 10.98
C LEU A 103 8.78 -7.78 9.49
N ARG A 104 7.87 -8.26 8.64
CA ARG A 104 7.98 -8.11 7.18
C ARG A 104 8.12 -6.63 6.78
N ASN A 105 7.26 -5.75 7.32
CA ASN A 105 7.33 -4.33 6.99
C ASN A 105 8.64 -3.68 7.47
N LYS A 106 9.22 -4.12 8.59
CA LYS A 106 10.56 -3.70 9.03
C LYS A 106 11.64 -4.17 8.06
N MET A 107 11.55 -5.40 7.55
CA MET A 107 12.48 -5.91 6.53
C MET A 107 12.38 -5.10 5.22
N LEU A 108 11.16 -4.78 4.77
CA LEU A 108 10.96 -3.92 3.60
C LEU A 108 11.58 -2.53 3.81
N ALA A 109 11.42 -1.93 4.99
CA ALA A 109 12.05 -0.65 5.31
C ALA A 109 13.60 -0.72 5.28
N ILE A 110 14.19 -1.84 5.70
CA ILE A 110 15.64 -2.05 5.59
C ILE A 110 16.06 -2.18 4.12
N ALA A 111 15.31 -2.97 3.34
CA ALA A 111 15.58 -3.19 1.92
C ALA A 111 15.49 -1.87 1.10
N SER A 112 14.53 -1.00 1.43
CA SER A 112 14.27 0.23 0.69
C SER A 112 15.05 1.46 1.20
N ALA A 113 15.63 1.42 2.41
CA ALA A 113 16.28 2.58 3.04
C ALA A 113 17.29 3.32 2.15
N ARG A 114 18.12 2.58 1.41
CA ARG A 114 19.10 3.19 0.48
C ARG A 114 18.42 3.86 -0.71
N ALA A 115 17.34 3.27 -1.23
CA ALA A 115 16.59 3.83 -2.34
C ALA A 115 15.83 5.10 -1.90
N GLU A 116 15.30 5.13 -0.68
CA GLU A 116 14.63 6.30 -0.10
C GLU A 116 15.56 7.49 0.14
N ALA A 117 16.79 7.23 0.63
CA ALA A 117 17.76 8.27 0.92
C ALA A 117 18.39 8.89 -0.35
N ARG A 118 18.23 8.24 -1.51
CA ARG A 118 18.83 8.69 -2.76
C ARG A 118 18.02 9.83 -3.38
N THR A 119 18.73 10.88 -3.80
CA THR A 119 18.16 11.96 -4.61
C THR A 119 18.31 11.63 -6.10
N PRO A 120 17.22 11.66 -6.90
CA PRO A 120 17.31 11.47 -8.35
C PRO A 120 17.97 12.66 -9.03
N THR A 121 18.64 12.41 -10.16
CA THR A 121 19.17 13.49 -11.01
C THR A 121 18.10 14.01 -11.98
N ASP A 122 18.25 15.24 -12.45
CA ASP A 122 17.34 15.82 -13.44
C ASP A 122 17.25 14.99 -14.72
N ALA A 123 18.35 14.36 -15.14
CA ALA A 123 18.37 13.46 -16.29
C ALA A 123 17.49 12.21 -16.09
N GLU A 124 17.47 11.65 -14.87
CA GLU A 124 16.62 10.50 -14.55
C GLU A 124 15.14 10.86 -14.50
N LEU A 125 14.82 12.04 -13.95
CA LEU A 125 13.46 12.56 -13.94
C LEU A 125 12.99 12.90 -15.36
N GLN A 126 13.84 13.51 -16.18
CA GLN A 126 13.51 13.82 -17.57
C GLN A 126 13.28 12.53 -18.38
N ALA A 127 14.10 11.49 -18.17
CA ALA A 127 13.90 10.20 -18.80
C ALA A 127 12.55 9.54 -18.43
N LEU A 128 12.03 9.76 -17.22
CA LEU A 128 10.69 9.31 -16.84
C LEU A 128 9.60 10.05 -17.61
N ILE A 129 9.74 11.37 -17.75
CA ILE A 129 8.81 12.20 -18.54
C ILE A 129 8.84 11.74 -20.01
N ASP A 130 10.01 11.52 -20.57
CA ASP A 130 10.17 11.18 -21.99
C ASP A 130 9.66 9.78 -22.34
N ARG A 131 9.72 8.83 -21.39
CA ARG A 131 9.12 7.49 -21.58
C ARG A 131 7.60 7.51 -21.67
N ASN A 132 6.93 8.41 -20.94
CA ASN A 132 5.48 8.55 -21.00
C ASN A 132 5.04 10.00 -20.72
N PRO A 133 5.11 10.89 -21.74
CA PRO A 133 4.75 12.29 -21.55
C PRO A 133 3.27 12.48 -21.18
N ALA A 134 2.38 11.59 -21.65
CA ALA A 134 0.95 11.68 -21.39
C ALA A 134 0.61 11.52 -19.90
N ARG A 135 1.35 10.70 -19.15
CA ARG A 135 1.19 10.52 -17.69
C ARG A 135 1.44 11.81 -16.89
N TYR A 136 2.30 12.68 -17.41
CA TYR A 136 2.70 13.92 -16.74
C TYR A 136 2.06 15.17 -17.36
N ALA A 137 1.35 15.01 -18.48
CA ALA A 137 0.65 16.11 -19.11
C ALA A 137 -0.48 16.64 -18.20
N ARG A 138 -0.79 17.92 -18.35
CA ARG A 138 -2.05 18.46 -17.82
C ARG A 138 -3.21 17.83 -18.63
N PRO A 139 -4.43 17.82 -18.10
CA PRO A 139 -5.59 17.39 -18.88
C PRO A 139 -5.90 18.39 -20.02
N VAL A 140 -6.42 17.87 -21.13
CA VAL A 140 -7.04 18.67 -22.20
C VAL A 140 -8.20 19.47 -21.63
N ARG A 141 -8.41 20.70 -22.09
CA ARG A 141 -9.55 21.53 -21.67
C ARG A 141 -10.58 21.67 -22.78
N TYR A 142 -11.85 21.53 -22.42
CA TYR A 142 -12.98 21.58 -23.33
C TYR A 142 -13.90 22.78 -23.03
N TRP A 143 -14.25 23.49 -24.10
CA TRP A 143 -15.43 24.35 -24.16
C TRP A 143 -16.39 23.66 -25.10
N LEU A 144 -17.53 23.20 -24.58
CA LEU A 144 -18.49 22.45 -25.36
C LEU A 144 -19.92 22.72 -24.91
N GLU A 145 -20.85 22.49 -25.81
CA GLU A 145 -22.27 22.39 -25.50
C GLU A 145 -22.72 20.94 -25.65
N GLN A 146 -23.69 20.51 -24.84
CA GLN A 146 -24.26 19.17 -24.90
C GLN A 146 -25.80 19.20 -24.92
N ARG A 147 -26.37 18.17 -25.54
CA ARG A 147 -27.80 17.87 -25.58
C ARG A 147 -27.99 16.41 -25.24
N PHE A 148 -28.59 16.14 -24.09
CA PHE A 148 -28.97 14.79 -23.68
C PHE A 148 -30.16 14.29 -24.52
N LEU A 149 -30.08 13.05 -24.97
CA LEU A 149 -31.07 12.42 -25.83
C LEU A 149 -31.91 11.33 -25.13
N GLY A 150 -31.49 10.87 -23.95
CA GLY A 150 -32.08 9.74 -23.25
C GLY A 150 -31.17 8.51 -23.24
N ASP A 151 -31.74 7.37 -22.84
CA ASP A 151 -31.03 6.10 -22.72
C ASP A 151 -30.39 5.64 -24.04
N ASP A 152 -29.33 4.84 -23.92
CA ASP A 152 -28.65 4.25 -25.06
C ASP A 152 -29.44 3.09 -25.67
N THR A 153 -30.38 3.45 -26.55
CA THR A 153 -31.21 2.51 -27.30
C THR A 153 -30.99 2.63 -28.81
N PRO A 154 -31.27 1.59 -29.61
CA PRO A 154 -31.23 1.68 -31.07
C PRO A 154 -32.08 2.84 -31.63
N ALA A 155 -33.25 3.10 -31.03
CA ALA A 155 -34.12 4.20 -31.41
C ALA A 155 -33.46 5.58 -31.14
N THR A 156 -32.87 5.76 -29.95
CA THR A 156 -32.15 7.00 -29.59
C THR A 156 -30.96 7.24 -30.52
N ARG A 157 -30.18 6.20 -30.86
CA ARG A 157 -29.06 6.31 -31.81
C ARG A 157 -29.50 6.70 -33.22
N ALA A 158 -30.59 6.12 -33.70
CA ALA A 158 -31.17 6.47 -35.01
C ALA A 158 -31.66 7.93 -35.01
N ALA A 159 -32.34 8.36 -33.95
CA ALA A 159 -32.78 9.73 -33.78
C ALA A 159 -31.60 10.72 -33.75
N ALA A 160 -30.53 10.41 -33.03
CA ALA A 160 -29.31 11.22 -33.00
C ALA A 160 -28.74 11.47 -34.41
N THR A 161 -28.67 10.41 -35.22
CA THR A 161 -28.19 10.49 -36.61
C THR A 161 -29.10 11.36 -37.48
N ALA A 162 -30.42 11.18 -37.37
CA ALA A 162 -31.40 11.96 -38.11
C ALA A 162 -31.33 13.45 -37.75
N MET A 163 -31.17 13.78 -36.45
CA MET A 163 -31.04 15.15 -35.98
C MET A 163 -29.78 15.81 -36.54
N LEU A 164 -28.64 15.11 -36.58
CA LEU A 164 -27.41 15.64 -37.17
C LEU A 164 -27.53 15.89 -38.68
N GLY A 165 -28.30 15.07 -39.41
CA GLY A 165 -28.55 15.24 -40.84
C GLY A 165 -29.50 16.40 -41.17
N ALA A 166 -30.42 16.75 -40.26
CA ALA A 166 -31.42 17.80 -40.46
C ALA A 166 -31.00 19.18 -39.93
N THR A 167 -29.89 19.27 -39.21
CA THR A 167 -29.47 20.50 -38.53
C THR A 167 -28.58 21.34 -39.45
N ASP A 168 -29.01 22.57 -39.78
CA ASP A 168 -28.15 23.59 -40.39
C ASP A 168 -26.89 23.78 -39.53
N GLN A 169 -25.71 23.84 -40.16
CA GLN A 169 -24.43 23.91 -39.48
C GLN A 169 -24.43 25.01 -38.39
N GLY A 170 -24.51 24.59 -37.12
CA GLY A 170 -24.40 25.47 -35.95
C GLY A 170 -25.67 25.64 -35.11
N LYS A 171 -26.88 25.31 -35.60
CA LYS A 171 -28.10 25.37 -34.79
C LYS A 171 -28.11 24.23 -33.77
N ALA A 172 -28.55 24.48 -32.54
CA ALA A 172 -28.59 23.42 -31.52
C ALA A 172 -29.73 22.44 -31.83
N PRO A 173 -29.47 21.11 -31.83
CA PRO A 173 -30.53 20.11 -31.90
C PRO A 173 -31.53 20.29 -30.77
N ALA A 174 -32.81 20.03 -31.05
CA ALA A 174 -33.86 20.08 -30.03
C ALA A 174 -33.60 19.05 -28.93
N ALA A 175 -33.88 19.37 -27.67
CA ALA A 175 -33.80 18.39 -26.60
C ALA A 175 -34.93 17.36 -26.77
N THR A 176 -34.60 16.07 -26.70
CA THR A 176 -35.58 14.97 -26.81
C THR A 176 -35.86 14.30 -25.46
N ALA A 177 -35.09 14.65 -24.42
CA ALA A 177 -35.22 14.11 -23.07
C ALA A 177 -35.24 15.23 -22.02
N PRO A 178 -35.76 14.96 -20.79
CA PRO A 178 -35.67 15.89 -19.68
C PRO A 178 -34.24 16.32 -19.39
N ALA A 179 -34.07 17.54 -18.89
CA ALA A 179 -32.75 18.04 -18.53
C ALA A 179 -32.14 17.21 -17.38
N LEU A 180 -30.91 16.74 -17.58
CA LEU A 180 -30.10 16.16 -16.51
C LEU A 180 -29.56 17.27 -15.59
N PRO A 181 -29.20 16.96 -14.33
CA PRO A 181 -28.47 17.87 -13.44
C PRO A 181 -27.00 18.01 -13.86
N LEU A 182 -26.76 18.13 -15.17
CA LEU A 182 -25.46 18.31 -15.79
C LEU A 182 -25.45 19.64 -16.54
N PRO A 183 -24.32 20.36 -16.54
CA PRO A 183 -24.23 21.60 -17.29
C PRO A 183 -24.50 21.36 -18.78
N ALA A 184 -25.37 22.16 -19.38
CA ALA A 184 -25.60 22.15 -20.82
C ALA A 184 -24.40 22.71 -21.61
N ARG A 185 -23.52 23.46 -20.94
CA ARG A 185 -22.31 24.06 -21.50
C ARG A 185 -21.16 23.98 -20.51
N LEU A 186 -20.01 23.55 -21.00
CA LEU A 186 -18.73 23.54 -20.29
C LEU A 186 -17.84 24.67 -20.78
N SER A 187 -17.05 25.25 -19.87
CA SER A 187 -16.20 26.41 -20.16
C SER A 187 -14.79 26.19 -19.63
N GLY A 188 -13.93 25.62 -20.48
CA GLY A 188 -12.53 25.34 -20.13
C GLY A 188 -12.37 24.21 -19.14
N THR A 189 -13.34 23.30 -19.09
CA THR A 189 -13.39 22.18 -18.16
C THR A 189 -12.31 21.15 -18.52
N PRO A 190 -11.43 20.79 -17.57
CA PRO A 190 -10.45 19.71 -17.72
C PRO A 190 -11.08 18.36 -18.07
N ALA A 191 -10.43 17.55 -18.91
CA ALA A 191 -10.92 16.25 -19.38
C ALA A 191 -11.20 15.25 -18.24
N ASP A 192 -10.42 15.28 -17.16
CA ASP A 192 -10.64 14.50 -15.94
C ASP A 192 -11.89 14.95 -15.18
N GLU A 193 -12.17 16.25 -15.13
CA GLU A 193 -13.43 16.77 -14.58
C GLU A 193 -14.63 16.43 -15.46
N VAL A 194 -14.47 16.45 -16.79
CA VAL A 194 -15.48 15.94 -17.72
C VAL A 194 -15.76 14.46 -17.46
N ALA A 195 -14.72 13.64 -17.26
CA ALA A 195 -14.87 12.23 -16.94
C ALA A 195 -15.57 12.02 -15.59
N MET A 196 -15.26 12.82 -14.56
CA MET A 196 -15.97 12.76 -13.28
C MET A 196 -17.47 13.10 -13.40
N GLN A 197 -17.84 14.03 -14.28
CA GLN A 197 -19.23 14.46 -14.45
C GLN A 197 -20.04 13.56 -15.39
N PHE A 198 -19.45 13.06 -16.48
CA PHE A 198 -20.15 12.35 -17.55
C PHE A 198 -19.70 10.89 -17.74
N GLY A 199 -18.58 10.49 -17.12
CA GLY A 199 -17.96 9.16 -17.27
C GLY A 199 -16.78 9.15 -18.25
N ASP A 200 -15.91 8.16 -18.09
CA ASP A 200 -14.67 8.00 -18.88
C ASP A 200 -14.95 7.85 -20.39
N ASP A 201 -15.99 7.09 -20.75
CA ASP A 201 -16.38 6.86 -22.15
C ASP A 201 -16.79 8.16 -22.85
N PHE A 202 -17.49 9.06 -22.13
CA PHE A 202 -17.87 10.36 -22.65
C PHE A 202 -16.64 11.20 -22.93
N ALA A 203 -15.74 11.32 -21.94
CA ALA A 203 -14.50 12.09 -22.07
C ALA A 203 -13.59 11.55 -23.19
N ALA A 204 -13.47 10.23 -23.31
CA ALA A 204 -12.74 9.58 -24.40
C ALA A 204 -13.39 9.83 -25.77
N GLY A 205 -14.74 9.83 -25.84
CA GLY A 205 -15.50 10.13 -27.03
C GLY A 205 -15.26 11.54 -27.58
N LEU A 206 -15.06 12.53 -26.69
CA LEU A 206 -14.80 13.93 -27.08
C LEU A 206 -13.54 14.12 -27.93
N ALA A 207 -12.54 13.24 -27.79
CA ALA A 207 -11.32 13.32 -28.60
C ALA A 207 -11.60 13.17 -30.11
N ARG A 208 -12.69 12.45 -30.46
CA ARG A 208 -13.12 12.19 -31.84
C ARG A 208 -14.09 13.25 -32.36
N VAL A 209 -14.55 14.16 -31.50
CA VAL A 209 -15.52 15.20 -31.87
C VAL A 209 -14.81 16.35 -32.58
N PRO A 210 -15.18 16.68 -33.82
CA PRO A 210 -14.66 17.83 -34.54
C PRO A 210 -15.12 19.14 -33.90
N THR A 211 -14.24 20.14 -33.86
CA THR A 211 -14.57 21.46 -33.31
C THR A 211 -15.53 22.23 -34.23
N GLY A 212 -16.43 23.01 -33.64
CA GLY A 212 -17.32 23.95 -34.34
C GLY A 212 -18.62 23.36 -34.88
N ARG A 213 -18.82 22.03 -34.84
CA ARG A 213 -20.05 21.38 -35.31
C ARG A 213 -20.62 20.41 -34.29
N TRP A 214 -21.94 20.23 -34.31
CA TRP A 214 -22.60 19.19 -33.53
C TRP A 214 -22.20 17.81 -34.06
N ALA A 215 -21.93 16.88 -33.15
CA ALA A 215 -21.57 15.50 -33.45
C ALA A 215 -22.05 14.57 -32.33
N GLY A 216 -22.00 13.27 -32.60
CA GLY A 216 -22.44 12.23 -31.69
C GLY A 216 -23.08 11.07 -32.46
N PRO A 217 -23.80 10.17 -31.78
CA PRO A 217 -24.03 10.20 -30.32
C PRO A 217 -22.74 9.88 -29.54
N VAL A 218 -22.54 10.58 -28.42
CA VAL A 218 -21.48 10.30 -27.42
C VAL A 218 -22.16 9.70 -26.20
N ALA A 219 -21.69 8.52 -25.76
CA ALA A 219 -22.24 7.82 -24.61
C ALA A 219 -21.66 8.39 -23.30
N SER A 220 -22.50 8.44 -22.27
CA SER A 220 -22.16 8.79 -20.88
C SER A 220 -22.77 7.76 -19.94
N GLY A 221 -22.46 7.86 -18.64
CA GLY A 221 -23.15 7.07 -17.61
C GLY A 221 -24.67 7.32 -17.52
N PHE A 222 -25.18 8.37 -18.17
CA PHE A 222 -26.60 8.75 -18.18
C PHE A 222 -27.31 8.41 -19.50
N GLY A 223 -26.59 7.97 -20.54
CA GLY A 223 -27.15 7.69 -21.86
C GLY A 223 -26.44 8.44 -22.98
N LEU A 224 -27.17 8.84 -24.02
CA LEU A 224 -26.60 9.43 -25.23
C LEU A 224 -26.70 10.95 -25.25
N HIS A 225 -25.65 11.57 -25.79
CA HIS A 225 -25.58 13.01 -25.97
C HIS A 225 -25.19 13.37 -27.41
N LEU A 226 -25.74 14.47 -27.92
CA LEU A 226 -25.10 15.24 -28.97
C LEU A 226 -24.24 16.32 -28.34
N VAL A 227 -23.06 16.55 -28.90
CA VAL A 227 -22.09 17.50 -28.36
C VAL A 227 -21.57 18.39 -29.48
N ARG A 228 -21.31 19.65 -29.15
CA ARG A 228 -20.56 20.58 -30.01
C ARG A 228 -19.37 21.08 -29.23
N VAL A 229 -18.17 20.64 -29.62
CA VAL A 229 -16.93 21.18 -29.05
C VAL A 229 -16.65 22.51 -29.72
N GLU A 230 -16.73 23.59 -28.96
CA GLU A 230 -16.45 24.95 -29.44
C GLU A 230 -14.95 25.19 -29.51
N ARG A 231 -14.24 24.75 -28.46
CA ARG A 231 -12.79 24.87 -28.36
C ARG A 231 -12.24 23.66 -27.60
N ARG A 232 -11.17 23.10 -28.14
CA ARG A 232 -10.32 22.12 -27.47
C ARG A 232 -8.93 22.73 -27.34
N VAL A 233 -8.37 22.71 -26.13
CA VAL A 233 -7.00 23.18 -25.89
C VAL A 233 -6.20 22.03 -25.31
N ASP A 234 -5.27 21.54 -26.12
CA ASP A 234 -4.24 20.60 -25.68
C ASP A 234 -3.18 21.37 -24.88
N PRO A 235 -2.78 20.86 -23.70
CA PRO A 235 -1.73 21.51 -22.94
C PRO A 235 -0.37 21.32 -23.62
N PRO A 236 0.59 22.23 -23.34
CA PRO A 236 1.96 22.02 -23.80
C PRO A 236 2.52 20.73 -23.21
N ARG A 237 3.56 20.19 -23.86
CA ARG A 237 4.32 19.05 -23.33
C ARG A 237 4.81 19.39 -21.91
N PRO A 238 4.68 18.47 -20.94
CA PRO A 238 5.12 18.73 -19.58
C PRO A 238 6.62 18.97 -19.54
N THR A 239 7.03 20.02 -18.84
CA THR A 239 8.44 20.28 -18.53
C THR A 239 8.78 19.72 -17.16
N LEU A 240 10.04 19.37 -16.91
CA LEU A 240 10.46 18.92 -15.58
C LEU A 240 10.11 19.95 -14.49
N ALA A 241 10.24 21.24 -14.77
CA ALA A 241 9.88 22.29 -13.82
C ALA A 241 8.39 22.25 -13.42
N ASP A 242 7.49 21.96 -14.36
CA ASP A 242 6.04 21.89 -14.10
C ASP A 242 5.64 20.68 -13.24
N VAL A 243 6.37 19.56 -13.35
CA VAL A 243 5.95 18.27 -12.77
C VAL A 243 6.95 17.63 -11.82
N ARG A 244 8.04 18.34 -11.45
CA ARG A 244 9.17 17.81 -10.66
C ARG A 244 8.72 16.97 -9.47
N GLN A 245 7.89 17.53 -8.59
CA GLN A 245 7.44 16.82 -7.37
C GLN A 245 6.71 15.50 -7.70
N ARG A 246 5.88 15.49 -8.75
CA ARG A 246 5.14 14.29 -9.16
C ARG A 246 6.08 13.23 -9.72
N VAL A 247 7.04 13.65 -10.55
CA VAL A 247 8.03 12.76 -11.16
C VAL A 247 8.98 12.20 -10.10
N GLU A 248 9.42 13.01 -9.13
CA GLU A 248 10.24 12.55 -8.00
C GLU A 248 9.51 11.52 -7.13
N ASN A 249 8.22 11.73 -6.86
CA ASN A 249 7.40 10.76 -6.12
C ASN A 249 7.25 9.45 -6.90
N ASP A 250 7.01 9.52 -8.21
CA ASP A 250 6.94 8.34 -9.08
C ASP A 250 8.28 7.60 -9.13
N TRP A 251 9.37 8.33 -9.33
CA TRP A 251 10.72 7.80 -9.32
C TRP A 251 11.02 7.07 -8.02
N ARG A 252 10.73 7.70 -6.86
CA ARG A 252 10.98 7.11 -5.55
C ARG A 252 10.17 5.85 -5.33
N ARG A 253 8.88 5.85 -5.71
CA ARG A 253 8.02 4.66 -5.64
C ARG A 253 8.60 3.50 -6.44
N THR A 254 9.05 3.76 -7.66
CA THR A 254 9.68 2.73 -8.50
C THR A 254 11.01 2.25 -7.92
N ALA A 255 11.83 3.15 -7.38
CA ALA A 255 13.11 2.80 -6.78
C ALA A 255 12.95 1.94 -5.52
N ILE A 256 11.98 2.27 -4.65
CA ILE A 256 11.62 1.48 -3.46
C ILE A 256 11.17 0.08 -3.88
N ALA A 257 10.20 -0.02 -4.78
CA ALA A 257 9.67 -1.31 -5.23
C ALA A 257 10.75 -2.19 -5.86
N ALA A 258 11.65 -1.59 -6.65
CA ALA A 258 12.77 -2.32 -7.25
C ALA A 258 13.78 -2.82 -6.21
N ALA A 259 14.02 -2.06 -5.14
CA ALA A 259 14.91 -2.47 -4.05
C ALA A 259 14.29 -3.61 -3.22
N GLU A 260 13.01 -3.52 -2.88
CA GLU A 260 12.26 -4.56 -2.17
C GLU A 260 12.22 -5.88 -2.97
N GLU A 261 11.95 -5.81 -4.27
CA GLU A 261 11.94 -6.99 -5.16
C GLU A 261 13.32 -7.63 -5.26
N ALA A 262 14.38 -6.83 -5.36
CA ALA A 262 15.76 -7.33 -5.41
C ALA A 262 16.17 -8.03 -4.10
N ASP A 263 15.78 -7.47 -2.95
CA ASP A 263 16.03 -8.08 -1.63
C ASP A 263 15.23 -9.38 -1.47
N LEU A 264 13.94 -9.39 -1.82
CA LEU A 264 13.11 -10.59 -1.80
C LEU A 264 13.73 -11.69 -2.66
N LYS A 265 14.15 -11.38 -3.88
CA LYS A 265 14.79 -12.34 -4.78
C LYS A 265 16.07 -12.93 -4.17
N ALA A 266 16.89 -12.11 -3.51
CA ALA A 266 18.10 -12.58 -2.83
C ALA A 266 17.79 -13.46 -1.61
N LEU A 267 16.71 -13.16 -0.89
CA LEU A 267 16.23 -13.97 0.23
C LEU A 267 15.66 -15.29 -0.25
N MET A 268 14.81 -15.30 -1.28
CA MET A 268 14.18 -16.51 -1.83
C MET A 268 15.20 -17.59 -2.20
N ALA A 269 16.40 -17.22 -2.65
CA ALA A 269 17.48 -18.17 -2.93
C ALA A 269 17.96 -18.99 -1.71
N LYS A 270 17.54 -18.60 -0.50
CA LYS A 270 17.86 -19.26 0.77
C LYS A 270 16.73 -20.16 1.30
N TYR A 271 15.58 -20.19 0.62
CA TYR A 271 14.41 -20.94 1.05
C TYR A 271 14.04 -21.98 0.01
N ASP A 272 13.67 -23.17 0.48
CA ASP A 272 12.97 -24.17 -0.32
C ASP A 272 11.46 -23.99 -0.10
N VAL A 273 10.74 -23.61 -1.15
CA VAL A 273 9.31 -23.30 -1.08
C VAL A 273 8.53 -24.46 -1.71
N VAL A 274 7.90 -25.26 -0.86
CA VAL A 274 7.03 -26.37 -1.26
C VAL A 274 5.58 -25.93 -1.12
N ILE A 275 4.79 -26.07 -2.18
CA ILE A 275 3.35 -25.81 -2.18
C ILE A 275 2.64 -27.16 -2.30
N GLU A 276 2.04 -27.61 -1.21
CA GLU A 276 1.27 -28.86 -1.21
C GLU A 276 -0.11 -28.64 -1.87
N PRO A 277 -0.60 -29.61 -2.66
CA PRO A 277 -1.92 -29.54 -3.25
C PRO A 277 -2.99 -29.65 -2.16
N VAL A 278 -4.06 -28.86 -2.29
CA VAL A 278 -5.23 -28.96 -1.41
C VAL A 278 -6.00 -30.24 -1.79
N THR A 279 -6.13 -31.17 -0.84
CA THR A 279 -6.99 -32.38 -0.95
C THR A 279 -8.39 -32.13 -0.42
#